data_AF-A0A397CTH2-F1
#
_entry.id   AF-A0A397CTH2-F1
#
_cell.length_a   1.000
_cell.length_b   1.000
_cell.length_c   1.000
_cell.angle_alpha   90.00
_cell.angle_beta   90.00
_cell.angle_gamma   90.00
#
_symmetry.space_group_name_H-M   'P 1'
#
loop_
_entity.id
_entity.type
_entity.pdbx_description
1 polymer ?
#
loop_
_entity_poly.entity_id
_entity_poly.type
_entity_poly.pdbx_seq_one_letter_code
_entity_poly.pdbx_strand_id
1 'polypeptide(L)'
;TEKADIFSFGVILSELSTNIVPYSDLRNAKGNVYTDTAIMAKVMTGELIPTFASDCPEWFAELGKLCLALDPHARPSATMLAFRFQKAVLAATALPHES
;
A
#
# COMPACT_ATOMS: atom_id res chain seq x y z
N THR A 1 -9.56 -4.30 -13.67
CA THR A 1 -10.84 -4.53 -12.98
C THR A 1 -10.84 -3.65 -11.73
N GLU A 2 -12.00 -3.28 -11.19
CA GLU A 2 -12.06 -2.41 -9.99
C GLU A 2 -11.14 -2.90 -8.86
N LYS A 3 -11.09 -4.23 -8.62
CA LYS A 3 -10.22 -4.81 -7.59
C LYS A 3 -8.72 -4.67 -7.89
N ALA A 4 -8.32 -4.66 -9.15
CA ALA A 4 -6.94 -4.37 -9.54
C ALA A 4 -6.61 -2.90 -9.28
N ASP A 5 -7.55 -1.98 -9.54
CA ASP A 5 -7.38 -0.55 -9.26
C ASP A 5 -7.21 -0.29 -7.76
N ILE A 6 -7.96 -1.01 -6.91
CA ILE A 6 -7.77 -0.96 -5.45
C ILE A 6 -6.39 -1.47 -5.04
N PHE A 7 -5.87 -2.53 -5.67
CA PHE A 7 -4.51 -3.00 -5.38
C PHE A 7 -3.47 -1.95 -5.76
N SER A 8 -3.58 -1.38 -6.96
CA SER A 8 -2.71 -0.29 -7.42
C SER A 8 -2.76 0.92 -6.50
N PHE A 9 -3.94 1.24 -5.96
CA PHE A 9 -4.07 2.28 -4.95
C PHE A 9 -3.28 1.95 -3.67
N GLY A 10 -3.33 0.71 -3.20
CA GLY A 10 -2.51 0.24 -2.07
C GLY A 10 -1.00 0.40 -2.31
N VAL A 11 -0.54 0.14 -3.55
CA VAL A 11 0.86 0.35 -3.96
C VAL A 11 1.24 1.82 -3.87
N ILE A 12 0.39 2.73 -4.35
CA ILE A 12 0.59 4.18 -4.25
C ILE A 12 0.63 4.64 -2.79
N LEU A 13 -0.20 4.09 -1.90
CA LEU A 13 -0.14 4.42 -0.48
C LEU A 13 1.18 3.99 0.16
N SER A 14 1.71 2.82 -0.23
CA SER A 14 3.04 2.37 0.19
C SER A 14 4.15 3.30 -0.30
N GLU A 15 4.09 3.75 -1.55
CA GLU A 15 5.02 4.75 -2.10
C GLU A 15 4.94 6.07 -1.33
N LEU A 16 3.75 6.59 -1.04
CA LEU A 16 3.58 7.81 -0.24
C LEU A 16 4.13 7.67 1.17
N SER A 17 3.99 6.48 1.77
CA SER A 17 4.50 6.21 3.12
C SER A 17 6.02 6.12 3.15
N THR A 18 6.65 5.52 2.14
CA THR A 18 8.08 5.21 2.14
C THR A 18 8.90 6.25 1.39
N ASN A 19 8.25 7.04 0.52
CA ASN A 19 8.86 7.87 -0.49
C ASN A 19 9.84 7.10 -1.41
N ILE A 20 9.59 5.80 -1.60
CA ILE A 20 10.36 4.89 -2.45
C ILE A 20 9.49 4.44 -3.61
N VAL A 21 10.02 4.54 -4.83
CA VAL A 21 9.34 4.03 -6.03
C VAL A 21 9.08 2.54 -5.86
N PRO A 22 7.86 2.03 -6.09
CA PRO A 22 7.50 0.64 -5.83
C PRO A 22 8.54 -0.36 -6.35
N TYR A 23 9.05 -1.19 -5.45
CA TYR A 23 9.99 -2.29 -5.72
C TYR A 23 11.38 -1.89 -6.26
N SER A 24 11.69 -0.60 -6.35
CA SER A 24 12.95 -0.09 -6.92
C SER A 24 14.20 -0.44 -6.10
N ASP A 25 14.02 -0.71 -4.82
CA ASP A 25 15.05 -1.04 -3.84
C ASP A 25 15.32 -2.55 -3.72
N LEU A 26 14.48 -3.39 -4.35
CA LEU A 26 14.58 -4.84 -4.19
C LEU A 26 15.65 -5.46 -5.07
N ARG A 27 16.38 -6.43 -4.50
CA ARG A 27 17.43 -7.19 -5.18
C ARG A 27 17.22 -8.68 -4.96
N ASN A 28 17.61 -9.50 -5.94
CA ASN A 28 17.65 -10.95 -5.78
C ASN A 28 18.90 -11.40 -4.98
N ALA A 29 19.02 -12.70 -4.71
CA ALA A 29 20.15 -13.27 -3.95
C ALA A 29 21.54 -13.01 -4.59
N LYS A 30 21.60 -12.60 -5.87
CA LYS A 30 22.83 -12.23 -6.58
C LYS A 30 23.10 -10.72 -6.57
N GLY A 31 22.27 -9.93 -5.90
CA GLY A 31 22.39 -8.47 -5.82
C GLY A 31 21.82 -7.72 -7.04
N ASN A 32 21.16 -8.40 -7.98
CA ASN A 32 20.58 -7.75 -9.17
C ASN A 32 19.16 -7.25 -8.90
N VAL A 33 18.78 -6.14 -9.53
CA VAL A 33 17.40 -5.64 -9.56
C VAL A 33 16.48 -6.70 -10.16
N TYR A 34 15.26 -6.84 -9.62
CA TYR A 34 14.27 -7.72 -10.22
C TYR A 34 13.78 -7.15 -11.57
N THR A 35 13.51 -8.04 -12.53
CA THR A 35 12.79 -7.66 -13.75
C THR A 35 11.31 -7.42 -13.42
N ASP A 36 10.62 -6.63 -14.22
CA ASP A 36 9.18 -6.39 -14.09
C ASP A 36 8.38 -7.70 -14.09
N THR A 37 8.78 -8.67 -14.92
CA THR A 37 8.17 -10.01 -14.97
C THR A 37 8.35 -10.79 -13.68
N ALA A 38 9.52 -10.70 -13.05
CA ALA A 38 9.79 -11.35 -11.77
C ALA A 38 9.03 -10.66 -10.62
N ILE A 39 8.95 -9.34 -10.63
CA ILE A 39 8.12 -8.56 -9.70
C ILE A 39 6.65 -9.00 -9.82
N MET A 40 6.09 -8.98 -11.04
CA MET A 40 4.71 -9.39 -11.28
C MET A 40 4.45 -10.81 -10.78
N ALA A 41 5.32 -11.78 -11.09
CA ALA A 41 5.16 -13.15 -10.61
C ALA A 41 5.12 -13.23 -9.09
N LYS A 42 6.03 -12.53 -8.40
CA LYS A 42 6.09 -12.53 -6.92
C LYS A 42 4.91 -11.80 -6.28
N VAL A 43 4.42 -10.72 -6.90
CA VAL A 43 3.20 -10.03 -6.46
C VAL A 43 1.99 -10.95 -6.61
N MET A 44 1.88 -11.68 -7.73
CA MET A 44 0.79 -12.62 -7.97
C MET A 44 0.78 -13.80 -6.99
N THR A 45 1.94 -14.22 -6.47
CA THR A 45 2.02 -15.29 -5.46
C THR A 45 1.93 -14.78 -4.02
N GLY A 46 1.93 -13.46 -3.81
CA GLY A 46 2.00 -12.85 -2.49
C GLY A 46 3.38 -12.96 -1.83
N GLU A 47 4.41 -13.40 -2.55
CA GLU A 47 5.81 -13.34 -2.10
C GLU A 47 6.32 -11.90 -2.00
N LEU A 48 5.72 -10.99 -2.77
CA LEU A 48 6.03 -9.58 -2.74
C LEU A 48 4.78 -8.77 -2.46
N ILE A 49 4.77 -8.13 -1.29
CA ILE A 49 3.70 -7.25 -0.84
C ILE A 49 4.36 -5.91 -0.48
N PRO A 50 3.87 -4.77 -1.01
CA PRO A 50 4.37 -3.45 -0.62
C PRO A 50 4.34 -3.24 0.89
N THR A 51 5.36 -2.55 1.41
CA THR A 51 5.52 -2.29 2.84
C THR A 51 5.28 -0.81 3.15
N PHE A 52 5.06 -0.51 4.42
CA PHE A 52 4.87 0.86 4.90
C PHE A 52 6.03 1.22 5.82
N ALA A 53 6.39 2.50 5.86
CA ALA A 53 7.41 3.00 6.75
C ALA A 53 6.99 2.78 8.21
N SER A 54 7.97 2.58 9.10
CA SER A 54 7.71 2.29 10.52
C SER A 54 7.08 3.45 11.29
N ASP A 55 7.24 4.67 10.79
CA ASP A 55 6.67 5.91 11.32
C ASP A 55 5.36 6.32 10.61
N CYS A 56 4.85 5.49 9.69
CA CYS A 56 3.58 5.71 9.02
C CYS A 56 2.42 5.68 10.03
N PRO A 57 1.47 6.64 9.99
CA PRO A 57 0.29 6.58 10.83
C PRO A 57 -0.45 5.24 10.69
N GLU A 58 -0.75 4.59 11.81
CA GLU A 58 -1.30 3.23 11.83
C GLU A 58 -2.57 3.11 10.98
N TRP A 59 -3.47 4.09 11.08
CA TRP A 59 -4.71 4.12 10.29
C TRP A 59 -4.46 4.10 8.77
N PHE A 60 -3.38 4.73 8.31
CA PHE A 60 -3.04 4.84 6.90
C PHE A 60 -2.44 3.53 6.41
N ALA A 61 -1.49 2.97 7.17
CA ALA A 61 -0.89 1.67 6.87
C ALA A 61 -1.95 0.54 6.83
N GLU A 62 -2.88 0.52 7.78
CA GLU A 62 -3.95 -0.50 7.81
C GLU A 62 -4.89 -0.39 6.62
N LEU A 63 -5.28 0.82 6.19
CA LEU A 63 -6.06 0.99 4.96
C LEU A 63 -5.28 0.53 3.72
N GLY A 64 -4.00 0.87 3.65
CA GLY A 64 -3.11 0.43 2.57
C GLY A 64 -2.99 -1.10 2.50
N LYS A 65 -2.78 -1.78 3.63
CA LYS A 65 -2.72 -3.24 3.70
C LYS A 65 -4.02 -3.91 3.23
N LEU A 66 -5.18 -3.36 3.57
CA LEU A 66 -6.48 -3.86 3.08
C LEU A 66 -6.59 -3.78 1.55
N CYS A 67 -6.05 -2.73 0.93
CA CYS A 67 -5.99 -2.59 -0.52
C CYS A 67 -5.10 -3.67 -1.17
N LEU A 68 -4.02 -4.07 -0.50
CA LEU A 68 -3.00 -5.01 -0.97
C LEU A 68 -3.36 -6.49 -0.75
N ALA A 69 -4.59 -6.81 -0.33
CA ALA A 69 -5.01 -8.19 -0.11
C ALA A 69 -4.80 -9.05 -1.36
N LEU A 70 -4.22 -10.25 -1.17
CA LEU A 70 -3.96 -11.18 -2.26
C LEU A 70 -5.26 -11.64 -2.91
N ASP A 71 -6.27 -11.99 -2.10
CA ASP A 71 -7.63 -12.24 -2.57
C ASP A 71 -8.29 -10.93 -3.05
N PRO A 72 -8.64 -10.80 -4.34
CA PRO A 72 -9.33 -9.63 -4.87
C PRO A 72 -10.67 -9.33 -4.19
N HIS A 73 -11.36 -10.34 -3.63
CA HIS A 73 -12.64 -10.17 -2.97
C HIS A 73 -12.52 -9.61 -1.54
N ALA A 74 -11.37 -9.81 -0.89
CA ALA A 74 -11.07 -9.23 0.42
C ALA A 74 -10.77 -7.72 0.36
N ARG A 75 -10.48 -7.18 -0.83
CA ARG A 75 -10.19 -5.75 -1.02
C ARG A 75 -11.46 -4.92 -0.84
N PRO A 76 -11.40 -3.75 -0.17
CA PRO A 76 -12.55 -2.87 0.01
C PRO A 76 -13.07 -2.31 -1.31
N SER A 77 -14.26 -1.72 -1.31
CA SER A 77 -14.74 -0.90 -2.43
C SER A 77 -14.12 0.49 -2.40
N ALA A 78 -14.07 1.16 -3.55
CA ALA A 78 -13.58 2.54 -3.63
C ALA A 78 -14.38 3.49 -2.72
N THR A 79 -15.70 3.32 -2.63
CA THR A 79 -16.58 4.12 -1.76
C THR A 79 -16.24 3.94 -0.28
N MET A 80 -15.99 2.70 0.15
CA MET A 80 -15.61 2.41 1.54
C MET A 80 -14.25 3.03 1.87
N LEU A 81 -13.29 2.95 0.96
CA LEU A 81 -11.99 3.60 1.13
C LEU A 81 -12.13 5.12 1.24
N ALA A 82 -12.84 5.76 0.32
CA ALA A 82 -13.04 7.21 0.34
C ALA A 82 -13.64 7.69 1.67
N PHE A 83 -14.68 6.99 2.16
CA PHE A 83 -15.29 7.29 3.46
C PHE A 83 -14.29 7.16 4.62
N ARG A 84 -13.53 6.06 4.67
CA ARG A 84 -12.56 5.82 5.74
C ARG A 84 -11.41 6.83 5.71
N PHE A 85 -10.91 7.18 4.52
CA PHE A 85 -9.88 8.20 4.33
C PHE A 85 -10.36 9.56 4.80
N GLN A 86 -11.53 10.01 4.37
CA GLN A 86 -12.08 11.31 4.77
C GLN A 86 -12.26 11.37 6.30
N LYS A 87 -12.81 10.32 6.90
CA LYS A 87 -12.97 10.24 8.36
C LYS A 87 -11.63 10.31 9.10
N ALA A 88 -10.62 9.58 8.63
CA ALA A 88 -9.31 9.54 9.28
C ALA A 88 -8.54 10.86 9.15
N VAL A 89 -8.56 11.49 7.98
CA VAL A 89 -7.93 12.79 7.75
C VAL A 89 -8.58 13.86 8.64
N LEU A 90 -9.92 13.91 8.69
CA LEU A 90 -10.62 14.86 9.56
C LEU A 90 -10.24 14.67 11.03
N ALA A 91 -10.18 13.42 11.50
CA ALA A 91 -9.76 13.11 12.87
C ALA A 91 -8.31 13.53 13.14
N ALA A 92 -7.38 13.28 12.21
CA ALA A 92 -5.99 13.68 12.33
C ALA A 92 -5.79 15.20 12.33
N THR A 93 -6.57 15.94 11.54
CA THR A 93 -6.52 17.42 11.49
C THR A 93 -7.18 18.09 12.70
N ALA A 94 -8.05 17.38 13.42
CA ALA A 94 -8.74 17.89 14.60
C ALA A 94 -7.92 17.71 15.90
N LEU A 95 -6.80 16.98 15.86
CA LEU A 95 -5.89 16.88 16.99
C LEU A 95 -5.02 18.15 17.05
N PRO A 96 -4.99 18.88 18.18
CA PRO A 96 -4.02 19.95 18.36
C PRO A 96 -2.61 19.34 18.25
N HIS A 97 -1.76 19.97 17.44
CA HIS A 97 -0.34 19.64 17.37
C HIS A 97 0.24 19.87 18.77
N GLU A 98 0.39 18.81 19.57
CA GLU A 98 1.09 18.93 20.85
C GLU A 98 2.54 19.37 20.56
N SER A 99 2.94 20.42 21.28
CA SER A 99 4.19 21.18 21.11
C SER A 99 5.42 20.41 21.58
#